data_AF-A0A8H9FUZ1-F1
#
_entry.id   AF-A0A8H9FUZ1-F1
#
_cell.length_a   1.000
_cell.length_b   1.000
_cell.length_c   1.000
_cell.angle_alpha   90.00
_cell.angle_beta   90.00
_cell.angle_gamma   90.00
#
_symmetry.space_group_name_H-M   'P 1'
#
loop_
_entity.id
_entity.type
_entity.pdbx_description
1 polymer ?
#
loop_
_entity_poly.entity_id
_entity_poly.type
_entity_poly.pdbx_seq_one_letter_code
_entity_poly.pdbx_strand_id
1 'polypeptide(L)'
;MELRPSRPRARAAFSLAWHHPVTALAVKSAAAAGLAFWLGGLLPGDLGEYRYYAALGAYSVIYPSVSDSVVQGARAVVGVLLGALLAMALQLTAWTNPITVGLAVGLGVVVGAWRWLRDQTTWVPVVALFVLAVGGARPEGYVEAYVVQIVLGAVVGTVVNFVAFAPLPLHELQTSTTALRRELARQLRAVANALADEGGRREDNVLATLPDVGPARERVRLAIAEARSARRANPRAPRTAHIHRALFDLGETLQRCSTAVESMAIVVLDPNATELPDDLRRRTADLMAALATLFEAVGDEVPDEEHVAQARRAVDGLIEGVESESGAGRESRYVAGAAAVSGLRCLEAFVTAQRRSGADATVVPGPPPLQP
;
A
#
# COMPACT_ATOMS: atom_id res chain seq x y z
N MET A 1 -49.75 -3.14 25.37
CA MET A 1 -49.15 -2.79 26.68
C MET A 1 -48.26 -3.98 27.04
N GLU A 2 -46.94 -3.98 26.95
CA GLU A 2 -45.89 -2.96 26.81
C GLU A 2 -44.79 -3.51 25.88
N LEU A 3 -44.33 -2.72 24.91
CA LEU A 3 -43.12 -3.03 24.12
C LEU A 3 -41.90 -2.53 24.90
N ARG A 4 -41.12 -3.46 25.47
CA ARG A 4 -39.80 -3.16 26.06
C ARG A 4 -38.81 -2.78 24.95
N PRO A 5 -38.14 -1.61 24.99
CA PRO A 5 -37.08 -1.30 24.04
C PRO A 5 -35.80 -2.08 24.38
N SER A 6 -35.42 -2.99 23.49
CA SER A 6 -34.13 -3.68 23.51
C SER A 6 -32.99 -2.70 23.18
N ARG A 7 -32.21 -2.31 24.19
CA ARG A 7 -30.87 -1.72 23.99
C ARG A 7 -29.86 -2.86 23.83
N PRO A 8 -29.19 -2.97 22.67
CA PRO A 8 -27.73 -2.95 22.70
C PRO A 8 -27.12 -2.33 21.42
N ARG A 9 -27.24 -1.01 21.21
CA ARG A 9 -26.50 -0.31 20.13
C ARG A 9 -25.13 0.25 20.55
N ALA A 10 -24.85 0.31 21.86
CA ALA A 10 -23.63 0.95 22.37
C ALA A 10 -22.37 0.07 22.20
N ARG A 11 -22.49 -1.27 22.26
CA ARG A 11 -21.33 -2.17 22.18
C ARG A 11 -20.77 -2.32 20.75
N ALA A 12 -21.63 -2.31 19.73
CA ALA A 12 -21.22 -2.42 18.33
C ALA A 12 -20.59 -1.13 17.77
N ALA A 13 -21.04 0.03 18.23
CA ALA A 13 -20.43 1.31 17.86
C ALA A 13 -19.01 1.46 18.45
N PHE A 14 -18.77 0.88 19.63
CA PHE A 14 -17.47 0.94 20.30
C PHE A 14 -16.43 0.03 19.65
N SER A 15 -16.83 -1.14 19.14
CA SER A 15 -15.94 -2.04 18.39
C SER A 15 -15.60 -1.49 17.00
N LEU A 16 -16.52 -0.77 16.35
CA LEU A 16 -16.26 -0.14 15.04
C LEU A 16 -15.26 1.03 15.13
N ALA A 17 -15.35 1.83 16.20
CA ALA A 17 -14.42 2.94 16.45
C ALA A 17 -12.98 2.44 16.69
N TRP A 18 -12.83 1.27 17.30
CA TRP A 18 -11.51 0.70 17.63
C TRP A 18 -10.68 0.29 16.41
N HIS A 19 -11.32 0.08 15.25
CA HIS A 19 -10.65 -0.35 14.01
C HIS A 19 -10.31 0.80 13.05
N HIS A 20 -10.62 2.04 13.40
CA HIS A 20 -10.24 3.18 12.56
C HIS A 20 -8.73 3.49 12.69
N PRO A 21 -8.00 3.77 11.60
CA PRO A 21 -6.59 4.19 11.65
C PRO A 21 -6.34 5.39 12.57
N VAL A 22 -7.38 6.20 12.81
CA VAL A 22 -7.35 7.37 13.70
C VAL A 22 -7.23 6.99 15.17
N THR A 23 -7.81 5.88 15.64
CA THR A 23 -7.72 5.51 17.07
C THR A 23 -6.36 4.95 17.42
N ALA A 24 -5.76 4.15 16.53
CA ALA A 24 -4.38 3.70 16.67
C ALA A 24 -3.40 4.89 16.68
N LEU A 25 -3.61 5.87 15.78
CA LEU A 25 -2.81 7.09 15.76
C LEU A 25 -2.99 7.91 17.05
N ALA A 26 -4.23 8.09 17.52
CA ALA A 26 -4.53 8.84 18.73
C ALA A 26 -3.89 8.22 19.98
N VAL A 27 -4.01 6.90 20.17
CA VAL A 27 -3.43 6.18 21.31
C VAL A 27 -1.90 6.29 21.28
N LYS A 28 -1.29 6.19 20.09
CA LYS A 28 0.15 6.32 19.89
C LYS A 28 0.64 7.74 20.17
N SER A 29 -0.06 8.75 19.68
CA SER A 29 0.22 10.16 19.98
C SER A 29 0.15 10.43 21.47
N ALA A 30 -0.88 9.94 22.16
CA ALA A 30 -1.03 10.08 23.60
C ALA A 30 0.10 9.39 24.37
N ALA A 31 0.43 8.14 24.02
CA ALA A 31 1.49 7.37 24.69
C ALA A 31 2.87 8.03 24.49
N ALA A 32 3.19 8.45 23.27
CA ALA A 32 4.46 9.09 22.96
C ALA A 32 4.59 10.46 23.64
N ALA A 33 3.56 11.30 23.58
CA ALA A 33 3.56 12.61 24.24
C ALA A 33 3.68 12.45 25.77
N GLY A 34 2.95 11.49 26.35
CA GLY A 34 3.03 11.19 27.79
C GLY A 34 4.40 10.68 28.23
N LEU A 35 5.00 9.75 27.47
CA LEU A 35 6.34 9.23 27.74
C LEU A 35 7.41 10.33 27.60
N ALA A 36 7.31 11.15 26.56
CA ALA A 36 8.24 12.25 26.35
C ALA A 36 8.15 13.32 27.43
N PHE A 37 6.93 13.66 27.86
CA PHE A 37 6.70 14.57 28.99
C PHE A 37 7.31 14.03 30.29
N TRP A 38 7.12 12.74 30.57
CA TRP A 38 7.65 12.10 31.76
C TRP A 38 9.19 12.07 31.74
N LEU A 39 9.79 11.65 30.62
CA LEU A 39 11.25 11.64 30.44
C LEU A 39 11.86 13.04 30.47
N GLY A 40 11.20 14.02 29.86
CA GLY A 40 11.64 15.41 29.85
C GLY A 40 11.69 16.03 31.25
N GLY A 41 10.81 15.59 32.16
CA GLY A 41 10.83 16.01 33.57
C GLY A 41 11.94 15.37 34.41
N LEU A 42 12.65 14.36 33.90
CA LEU A 42 13.79 13.74 34.58
C LEU A 42 15.12 14.45 34.28
N LEU A 43 15.12 15.42 33.36
CA LEU A 43 16.31 16.19 33.02
C LEU A 43 16.69 17.16 34.16
N PRO A 44 17.99 17.29 34.48
CA PRO A 44 18.46 18.12 35.57
C PRO A 44 18.37 19.62 35.27
N GLY A 45 18.21 20.43 36.33
CA GLY A 45 18.19 21.89 36.25
C GLY A 45 16.94 22.46 35.58
N ASP A 46 17.08 23.67 35.02
CA ASP A 46 15.99 24.42 34.40
C ASP A 46 15.40 23.72 33.16
N LEU A 47 16.13 22.75 32.59
CA LEU A 47 15.68 21.93 31.46
C LEU A 47 14.35 21.22 31.76
N GLY A 48 14.19 20.70 32.99
CA GLY A 48 13.01 19.91 33.38
C GLY A 48 11.71 20.73 33.44
N GLU A 49 11.80 22.04 33.65
CA GLU A 49 10.63 22.94 33.68
C GLU A 49 9.95 23.04 32.31
N TYR A 50 10.72 22.81 31.24
CA TYR A 50 10.31 22.91 29.85
C TYR A 50 9.84 21.58 29.22
N ARG A 51 9.56 20.56 30.04
CA ARG A 51 9.09 19.22 29.63
C ARG A 51 7.89 19.17 28.69
N TYR A 52 7.08 20.23 28.62
CA TYR A 52 5.98 20.33 27.64
C TYR A 52 6.47 20.34 26.18
N TYR A 53 7.69 20.84 25.93
CA TYR A 53 8.26 20.81 24.58
C TYR A 53 8.72 19.42 24.16
N ALA A 54 9.04 18.51 25.11
CA ALA A 54 9.24 17.11 24.77
C ALA A 54 7.94 16.44 24.32
N ALA A 55 6.82 16.74 24.97
CA ALA A 55 5.52 16.25 24.49
C ALA A 55 5.20 16.77 23.09
N LEU A 56 5.44 18.07 22.83
CA LEU A 56 5.27 18.68 21.52
C LEU A 56 6.17 18.03 20.47
N GLY A 57 7.46 17.87 20.77
CA GLY A 57 8.43 17.23 19.88
C GLY A 57 8.07 15.79 19.56
N ALA A 58 7.54 15.04 20.52
CA ALA A 58 7.07 13.67 20.29
C ALA A 58 5.87 13.62 19.34
N TYR A 59 4.88 14.50 19.55
CA TYR A 59 3.71 14.60 18.68
C TYR A 59 4.09 14.97 17.24
N SER A 60 5.03 15.89 17.06
CA SER A 60 5.47 16.38 15.74
C SER A 60 6.07 15.32 14.82
N VAL A 61 6.42 14.14 15.36
CA VAL A 61 7.07 13.05 14.59
C VAL A 61 6.14 11.85 14.38
N ILE A 62 4.92 11.91 14.92
CA ILE A 62 3.97 10.81 14.84
C ILE A 62 3.16 10.93 13.55
N TYR A 63 3.64 10.20 12.55
CA TYR A 63 2.99 10.09 11.24
C TYR A 63 2.45 8.68 11.02
N PRO A 64 1.46 8.51 10.11
CA PRO A 64 0.94 7.19 9.77
C PRO A 64 2.02 6.27 9.18
N SER A 65 2.93 6.78 8.34
CA SER A 65 3.96 5.99 7.65
C SER A 65 5.29 6.02 8.41
N VAL A 66 5.94 4.86 8.64
CA VAL A 66 7.20 4.77 9.43
C VAL A 66 8.41 5.34 8.67
N SER A 67 8.51 5.05 7.36
CA SER A 67 9.56 5.59 6.50
C SER A 67 9.46 7.12 6.39
N ASP A 68 8.23 7.62 6.27
CA ASP A 68 7.99 9.06 6.27
C ASP A 68 8.16 9.66 7.67
N SER A 69 7.77 8.99 8.76
CA SER A 69 7.95 9.48 10.14
C SER A 69 9.40 9.82 10.46
N VAL A 70 10.36 8.97 10.07
CA VAL A 70 11.77 9.20 10.40
C VAL A 70 12.31 10.40 9.64
N VAL A 71 12.04 10.47 8.33
CA VAL A 71 12.54 11.56 7.48
C VAL A 71 11.80 12.87 7.78
N GLN A 72 10.48 12.84 7.96
CA GLN A 72 9.67 13.99 8.35
C GLN A 72 10.01 14.45 9.76
N GLY A 73 10.26 13.53 10.69
CA GLY A 73 10.71 13.84 12.04
C GLY A 73 12.09 14.51 12.05
N ALA A 74 13.05 13.99 11.29
CA ALA A 74 14.34 14.62 11.12
C ALA A 74 14.22 16.02 10.51
N ARG A 75 13.37 16.20 9.49
CA ARG A 75 13.07 17.51 8.90
C ARG A 75 12.40 18.46 9.88
N ALA A 76 11.50 17.97 10.74
CA ALA A 76 10.85 18.77 11.78
C ALA A 76 11.88 19.25 12.82
N VAL A 77 12.77 18.36 13.28
CA VAL A 77 13.88 18.74 14.18
C VAL A 77 14.79 19.79 13.54
N VAL A 78 15.16 19.61 12.27
CA VAL A 78 15.93 20.61 11.52
C VAL A 78 15.18 21.94 11.44
N GLY A 79 13.88 21.92 11.13
CA GLY A 79 13.06 23.12 11.08
C GLY A 79 13.03 23.87 12.41
N VAL A 80 12.94 23.12 13.52
CA VAL A 80 13.03 23.65 14.87
C VAL A 80 14.40 24.29 15.14
N LEU A 81 15.49 23.61 14.78
CA LEU A 81 16.85 24.15 14.94
C LEU A 81 17.06 25.43 14.12
N LEU A 82 16.59 25.45 12.87
CA LEU A 82 16.66 26.62 12.00
C LEU A 82 15.85 27.80 12.54
N GLY A 83 14.64 27.54 13.05
CA GLY A 83 13.81 28.57 13.67
C GLY A 83 14.45 29.14 14.93
N ALA A 84 15.05 28.27 15.77
CA ALA A 84 15.79 28.68 16.96
C ALA A 84 17.03 29.53 16.61
N LEU A 85 17.82 29.11 15.61
CA LEU A 85 18.97 29.87 15.09
C LEU A 85 18.56 31.24 14.55
N LEU A 86 17.47 31.28 13.78
CA LEU A 86 16.94 32.53 13.24
C LEU A 86 16.52 33.49 14.36
N ALA A 87 15.82 33.00 15.39
CA ALA A 87 15.45 33.82 16.53
C ALA A 87 16.67 34.33 17.29
N MET A 88 17.67 33.48 17.57
CA MET A 88 18.92 33.92 18.19
C MET A 88 19.60 35.02 17.38
N ALA A 89 19.69 34.87 16.05
CA ALA A 89 20.34 35.84 15.18
C ALA A 89 19.63 37.21 15.20
N LEU A 90 18.28 37.21 15.25
CA LEU A 90 17.50 38.44 15.35
C LEU A 90 17.61 39.08 16.74
N GLN A 91 17.77 38.29 17.80
CA GLN A 91 17.96 38.80 19.15
C GLN A 91 19.30 39.53 19.35
N LEU A 92 20.34 39.17 18.56
CA LEU A 92 21.64 39.86 18.62
C LEU A 92 21.56 41.33 18.19
N THR A 93 20.53 41.71 17.44
CA THR A 93 20.45 43.03 16.79
C THR A 93 19.31 43.91 17.32
N ALA A 94 18.33 43.38 18.06
CA ALA A 94 17.15 44.17 18.41
C ALA A 94 16.40 43.72 19.68
N TRP A 95 15.76 44.70 20.34
CA TRP A 95 14.69 44.49 21.31
C TRP A 95 13.39 44.08 20.59
N THR A 96 12.55 43.27 21.25
CA THR A 96 11.27 42.80 20.71
C THR A 96 10.39 43.97 20.23
N ASN A 97 10.31 44.16 18.92
CA ASN A 97 9.49 45.20 18.28
C ASN A 97 8.72 44.64 17.06
N PRO A 98 7.73 45.36 16.51
CA PRO A 98 6.95 44.87 15.37
C PRO A 98 7.79 44.49 14.15
N ILE A 99 8.93 45.16 13.93
CA ILE A 99 9.84 44.92 12.81
C ILE A 99 10.57 43.59 12.98
N THR A 100 11.09 43.29 14.17
CA THR A 100 11.75 42.02 14.49
C THR A 100 10.83 40.83 14.35
N VAL A 101 9.58 40.97 14.77
CA VAL A 101 8.55 39.93 14.61
C VAL A 101 8.23 39.72 13.13
N GLY A 102 8.05 40.81 12.37
CA GLY A 102 7.83 40.73 10.92
C GLY A 102 9.01 40.08 10.18
N LEU A 103 10.24 40.41 10.56
CA LEU A 103 11.46 39.79 10.02
C LEU A 103 11.58 38.32 10.40
N ALA A 104 11.27 37.95 11.65
CA ALA A 104 11.30 36.55 12.10
C ALA A 104 10.35 35.67 11.29
N VAL A 105 9.12 36.15 11.07
CA VAL A 105 8.14 35.42 10.26
C VAL A 105 8.53 35.43 8.78
N GLY A 106 8.89 36.57 8.23
CA GLY A 106 9.25 36.71 6.81
C GLY A 106 10.48 35.88 6.43
N LEU A 107 11.57 36.03 7.18
CA LEU A 107 12.78 35.22 6.99
C LEU A 107 12.51 33.75 7.34
N GLY A 108 11.69 33.47 8.35
CA GLY A 108 11.30 32.11 8.71
C GLY A 108 10.58 31.39 7.58
N VAL A 109 9.70 32.07 6.85
CA VAL A 109 9.04 31.52 5.65
C VAL A 109 10.04 31.30 4.52
N VAL A 110 10.98 32.23 4.29
CA VAL A 110 12.02 32.08 3.25
C VAL A 110 12.96 30.91 3.55
N VAL A 111 13.43 30.80 4.79
CA VAL A 111 14.26 29.68 5.25
C VAL A 111 13.47 28.37 5.25
N GLY A 112 12.20 28.42 5.65
CA GLY A 112 11.28 27.29 5.61
C GLY A 112 11.01 26.78 4.19
N ALA A 113 11.04 27.67 3.19
CA ALA A 113 10.87 27.33 1.77
C ALA A 113 12.07 26.58 1.16
N TRP A 114 13.12 26.30 1.96
CA TRP A 114 14.21 25.45 1.52
C TRP A 114 13.69 24.07 1.12
N ARG A 115 13.96 23.67 -0.13
CA ARG A 115 13.56 22.40 -0.78
C ARG A 115 13.76 21.13 0.07
N TRP A 116 14.63 21.16 1.08
CA TRP A 116 14.89 20.01 1.94
C TRP A 116 13.81 19.79 3.02
N LEU A 117 13.15 20.86 3.49
CA LEU A 117 12.14 20.77 4.55
C LEU A 117 10.79 20.22 4.05
N ARG A 118 10.50 20.33 2.75
CA ARG A 118 9.26 19.84 2.10
C ARG A 118 8.01 20.25 2.90
N ASP A 119 7.28 19.31 3.49
CA ASP A 119 6.01 19.55 4.19
C ASP A 119 6.18 20.21 5.58
N GLN A 120 7.42 20.40 6.06
CA GLN A 120 7.72 20.97 7.38
C GLN A 120 8.03 22.48 7.35
N THR A 121 7.68 23.18 6.28
CA THR A 121 8.00 24.61 6.07
C THR A 121 7.44 25.53 7.17
N THR A 122 6.31 25.17 7.78
CA THR A 122 5.63 25.99 8.80
C THR A 122 6.35 26.01 10.15
N TRP A 123 7.21 25.03 10.44
CA TRP A 123 7.88 24.94 11.74
C TRP A 123 8.89 26.06 11.98
N VAL A 124 9.64 26.45 10.95
CA VAL A 124 10.68 27.49 11.07
C VAL A 124 10.11 28.83 11.57
N PRO A 125 9.09 29.44 10.94
CA PRO A 125 8.54 30.71 11.40
C PRO A 125 7.81 30.59 12.75
N VAL A 126 7.12 29.46 13.00
CA VAL A 126 6.43 29.23 14.28
C VAL A 126 7.43 29.18 15.43
N VAL A 127 8.51 28.42 15.28
CA VAL A 127 9.54 28.28 16.30
C VAL A 127 10.28 29.60 16.51
N ALA A 128 10.63 30.30 15.44
CA ALA A 128 11.28 31.60 15.54
C ALA A 128 10.43 32.61 16.34
N LEU A 129 9.12 32.63 16.11
CA LEU A 129 8.19 33.46 16.85
C LEU A 129 8.07 33.04 18.31
N PHE A 130 7.96 31.73 18.59
CA PHE A 130 7.89 31.21 19.97
C PHE A 130 9.12 31.56 20.78
N VAL A 131 10.30 31.42 20.19
CA VAL A 131 11.57 31.76 20.85
C VAL A 131 11.67 33.26 21.11
N LEU A 132 11.28 34.10 20.14
CA LEU A 132 11.27 35.55 20.30
C LEU A 132 10.25 36.02 21.36
N ALA A 133 9.10 35.34 21.46
CA ALA A 133 8.04 35.67 22.40
C ALA A 133 8.36 35.26 23.85
N VAL A 134 8.95 34.09 24.07
CA VAL A 134 9.19 33.53 25.41
C VAL A 134 10.60 33.80 25.92
N GLY A 135 11.61 33.87 25.03
CA GLY A 135 13.02 34.02 25.40
C GLY A 135 13.42 35.39 25.95
N GLY A 136 12.63 36.45 25.68
CA GLY A 136 12.84 37.77 26.27
C GLY A 136 14.27 38.31 26.11
N ALA A 137 14.86 38.84 27.18
CA ALA A 137 16.17 39.50 27.15
C ALA A 137 17.37 38.56 27.42
N ARG A 138 17.15 37.32 27.88
CA ARG A 138 18.20 36.29 28.11
C ARG A 138 17.75 34.95 27.51
N PRO A 139 17.84 34.81 26.17
CA PRO A 139 17.29 33.67 25.49
C PRO A 139 18.12 32.40 25.68
N GLU A 140 19.41 32.48 26.05
CA GLU A 140 20.33 31.32 26.03
C GLU A 140 19.78 30.09 26.77
N GLY A 141 19.34 30.23 28.02
CA GLY A 141 18.82 29.10 28.81
C GLY A 141 17.50 28.56 28.28
N TYR A 142 16.63 29.42 27.74
CA TYR A 142 15.36 29.01 27.15
C TYR A 142 15.56 28.24 25.85
N VAL A 143 16.44 28.72 24.95
CA VAL A 143 16.63 28.06 23.65
C VAL A 143 17.34 26.72 23.82
N GLU A 144 18.30 26.62 24.74
CA GLU A 144 18.93 25.35 25.08
C GLU A 144 17.90 24.33 25.57
N ALA A 145 17.08 24.71 26.56
CA ALA A 145 16.03 23.86 27.10
C ALA A 145 15.00 23.46 26.04
N TYR A 146 14.57 24.42 25.21
CA TYR A 146 13.61 24.20 24.15
C TYR A 146 14.11 23.19 23.11
N VAL A 147 15.35 23.37 22.62
CA VAL A 147 15.94 22.47 21.62
C VAL A 147 16.16 21.08 22.19
N VAL A 148 16.74 20.96 23.39
CA VAL A 148 16.98 19.66 24.03
C VAL A 148 15.68 18.89 24.25
N GLN A 149 14.64 19.57 24.75
CA GLN A 149 13.35 18.93 25.01
C GLN A 149 12.65 18.52 23.70
N ILE A 150 12.62 19.37 22.67
CA ILE A 150 12.04 19.00 21.36
C ILE A 150 12.76 17.78 20.77
N VAL A 151 14.10 17.76 20.80
CA VAL A 151 14.90 16.65 20.27
C VAL A 151 14.63 15.37 21.05
N LEU A 152 14.62 15.44 22.38
CA LEU A 152 14.25 14.30 23.23
C LEU A 152 12.86 13.78 22.88
N GLY A 153 11.89 14.68 22.77
CA GLY A 153 10.53 14.38 22.34
C GLY A 153 10.49 13.67 21.00
N ALA A 154 11.15 14.23 19.99
CA ALA A 154 11.23 13.65 18.66
C ALA A 154 11.84 12.23 18.66
N VAL A 155 12.88 11.99 19.47
CA VAL A 155 13.48 10.67 19.64
C VAL A 155 12.50 9.70 20.28
N VAL A 156 11.86 10.08 21.39
CA VAL A 156 10.87 9.24 22.09
C VAL A 156 9.67 8.96 21.19
N GLY A 157 9.15 9.98 20.51
CA GLY A 157 8.07 9.87 19.54
C GLY A 157 8.43 8.91 18.41
N THR A 158 9.64 9.01 17.85
CA THR A 158 10.13 8.09 16.82
C THR A 158 10.22 6.66 17.33
N VAL A 159 10.78 6.45 18.53
CA VAL A 159 10.91 5.12 19.15
C VAL A 159 9.53 4.51 19.42
N VAL A 160 8.60 5.28 20.00
CA VAL A 160 7.23 4.82 20.23
C VAL A 160 6.52 4.56 18.90
N ASN A 161 6.73 5.41 17.90
CA ASN A 161 6.15 5.27 16.57
C ASN A 161 6.61 3.98 15.88
N PHE A 162 7.90 3.67 16.03
CA PHE A 162 8.55 2.47 15.51
C PHE A 162 8.16 1.20 16.27
N VAL A 163 8.06 1.27 17.59
CA VAL A 163 7.73 0.13 18.45
C VAL A 163 6.23 -0.18 18.42
N ALA A 164 5.35 0.81 18.47
CA ALA A 164 3.92 0.60 18.68
C ALA A 164 3.22 0.00 17.45
N PHE A 165 3.37 0.59 16.26
CA PHE A 165 2.65 0.17 15.05
C PHE A 165 3.36 0.67 13.79
N ALA A 166 3.90 -0.24 13.00
CA ALA A 166 4.28 0.03 11.62
C ALA A 166 3.13 -0.44 10.71
N PRO A 167 2.31 0.45 10.14
CA PRO A 167 1.28 0.02 9.20
C PRO A 167 1.99 -0.47 7.93
N LEU A 168 1.77 -1.74 7.61
CA LEU A 168 2.08 -2.22 6.27
C LEU A 168 0.99 -1.66 5.34
N PRO A 169 1.34 -1.07 4.17
CA PRO A 169 0.37 -0.59 3.19
C PRO A 169 -0.30 -1.74 2.44
N LEU A 170 -0.99 -2.61 3.18
CA LEU A 170 -1.63 -3.82 2.66
C LEU A 170 -2.86 -3.48 1.83
N HIS A 171 -3.54 -2.40 2.15
CA HIS A 171 -4.71 -1.95 1.41
C HIS A 171 -4.37 -1.64 -0.05
N GLU A 172 -3.24 -0.97 -0.28
CA GLU A 172 -2.77 -0.67 -1.63
C GLU A 172 -2.39 -1.96 -2.38
N LEU A 173 -1.74 -2.91 -1.69
CA LEU A 173 -1.42 -4.21 -2.26
C LEU A 173 -2.70 -5.01 -2.61
N GLN A 174 -3.71 -5.03 -1.74
CA GLN A 174 -5.00 -5.69 -1.98
C GLN A 174 -5.73 -5.07 -3.17
N THR A 175 -5.80 -3.73 -3.20
CA THR A 175 -6.52 -2.98 -4.24
C THR A 175 -5.85 -3.14 -5.60
N SER A 176 -4.52 -3.03 -5.66
CA SER A 176 -3.75 -3.22 -6.89
C SER A 176 -3.81 -4.67 -7.39
N THR A 177 -3.73 -5.66 -6.50
CA THR A 177 -3.87 -7.09 -6.84
C THR A 177 -5.26 -7.38 -7.43
N THR A 178 -6.31 -6.82 -6.82
CA THR A 178 -7.68 -6.93 -7.32
C THR A 178 -7.85 -6.28 -8.69
N ALA A 179 -7.23 -5.11 -8.90
CA ALA A 179 -7.26 -4.42 -10.19
C ALA A 179 -6.56 -5.23 -11.29
N LEU A 180 -5.35 -5.76 -11.00
CA LEU A 180 -4.62 -6.63 -11.95
C LEU A 180 -5.41 -7.86 -12.33
N ARG A 181 -6.01 -8.53 -11.34
CA ARG A 181 -6.88 -9.70 -11.57
C ARG A 181 -8.03 -9.39 -12.53
N ARG A 182 -8.74 -8.28 -12.33
CA ARG A 182 -9.85 -7.86 -13.21
C ARG A 182 -9.39 -7.52 -14.62
N GLU A 183 -8.21 -6.93 -14.76
CA GLU A 183 -7.62 -6.63 -16.08
C GLU A 183 -7.24 -7.91 -16.82
N LEU A 184 -6.62 -8.88 -16.13
CA LEU A 184 -6.32 -10.20 -16.69
C LEU A 184 -7.58 -10.94 -17.14
N ALA A 185 -8.64 -10.91 -16.33
CA ALA A 185 -9.90 -11.54 -16.69
C ALA A 185 -10.55 -10.86 -17.91
N ARG A 186 -10.48 -9.53 -18.02
CA ARG A 186 -10.95 -8.80 -19.20
C ARG A 186 -10.15 -9.15 -20.45
N GLN A 187 -8.82 -9.22 -20.34
CA GLN A 187 -7.97 -9.59 -21.48
C GLN A 187 -8.25 -11.03 -21.94
N LEU A 188 -8.33 -11.99 -21.01
CA LEU A 188 -8.67 -13.38 -21.31
C LEU A 188 -10.05 -13.51 -21.99
N ARG A 189 -11.07 -12.77 -21.52
CA ARG A 189 -12.38 -12.73 -22.21
C ARG A 189 -12.31 -12.13 -23.60
N ALA A 190 -11.54 -11.06 -23.77
CA ALA A 190 -11.38 -10.44 -25.08
C ALA A 190 -10.73 -11.42 -26.08
N VAL A 191 -9.71 -12.17 -25.64
CA VAL A 191 -9.07 -13.23 -26.44
C VAL A 191 -10.07 -14.37 -26.74
N ALA A 192 -10.84 -14.83 -25.74
CA ALA A 192 -11.85 -15.87 -25.93
C ALA A 192 -12.91 -15.47 -26.97
N ASN A 193 -13.41 -14.23 -26.87
CA ASN A 193 -14.40 -13.70 -27.80
C ASN A 193 -13.83 -13.54 -29.22
N ALA A 194 -12.59 -13.07 -29.33
CA ALA A 194 -11.90 -12.96 -30.63
C ALA A 194 -11.70 -14.33 -31.29
N LEU A 195 -11.49 -15.39 -30.51
CA LEU A 195 -11.39 -16.75 -31.02
C LEU A 195 -12.75 -17.37 -31.36
N ALA A 196 -13.82 -16.95 -30.69
CA ALA A 196 -15.17 -17.47 -30.90
C ALA A 196 -15.84 -16.88 -32.15
N ASP A 197 -15.47 -15.65 -32.55
CA ASP A 197 -16.04 -14.99 -33.74
C ASP A 197 -15.54 -15.67 -35.04
N GLU A 198 -16.44 -16.40 -35.70
CA GLU A 198 -16.14 -17.16 -36.92
C GLU A 198 -16.16 -16.29 -38.20
N GLY A 199 -16.63 -15.04 -38.11
CA GLY A 199 -16.98 -14.21 -39.28
C GLY A 199 -16.15 -12.92 -39.45
N GLY A 200 -15.35 -12.52 -38.48
CA GLY A 200 -14.52 -11.32 -38.59
C GLY A 200 -13.27 -11.60 -39.40
N ARG A 201 -13.07 -10.88 -40.52
CA ARG A 201 -11.71 -10.64 -41.05
C ARG A 201 -10.82 -10.38 -39.85
N ARG A 202 -9.69 -11.10 -39.72
CA ARG A 202 -8.63 -10.72 -38.79
C ARG A 202 -8.33 -9.25 -39.09
N GLU A 203 -8.95 -8.33 -38.35
CA GLU A 203 -8.54 -6.95 -38.39
C GLU A 203 -7.10 -7.02 -37.91
N ASP A 204 -6.16 -6.48 -38.69
CA ASP A 204 -4.71 -6.49 -38.40
C ASP A 204 -4.37 -5.88 -37.01
N ASN A 205 -5.38 -5.48 -36.23
CA ASN A 205 -5.31 -4.74 -34.99
C ASN A 205 -6.09 -5.36 -33.80
N VAL A 206 -6.61 -6.60 -33.88
CA VAL A 206 -7.33 -7.24 -32.74
C VAL A 206 -6.44 -7.30 -31.49
N LEU A 207 -5.13 -7.50 -31.66
CA LEU A 207 -4.18 -7.50 -30.56
C LEU A 207 -4.07 -6.13 -29.89
N ALA A 208 -4.24 -5.03 -30.63
CA ALA A 208 -4.17 -3.67 -30.09
C ALA A 208 -5.48 -3.20 -29.45
N THR A 209 -6.60 -3.88 -29.72
CA THR A 209 -7.86 -3.63 -29.01
C THR A 209 -7.96 -4.39 -27.69
N LEU A 210 -7.01 -5.28 -27.40
CA LEU A 210 -6.95 -5.96 -26.11
C LEU A 210 -6.68 -4.97 -24.96
N PRO A 211 -7.27 -5.21 -23.77
CA PRO A 211 -6.97 -4.42 -22.60
C PRO A 211 -5.48 -4.48 -22.22
N ASP A 212 -4.89 -3.32 -21.90
CA ASP A 212 -3.50 -3.20 -21.46
C ASP A 212 -3.35 -3.54 -19.97
N VAL A 213 -2.68 -4.66 -19.69
CA VAL A 213 -2.40 -5.14 -18.33
C VAL A 213 -1.15 -4.48 -17.73
N GLY A 214 -0.29 -3.89 -18.55
CA GLY A 214 1.00 -3.31 -18.15
C GLY A 214 0.90 -2.34 -16.97
N PRO A 215 -0.01 -1.33 -17.00
CA PRO A 215 -0.20 -0.39 -15.90
C PRO A 215 -0.65 -1.07 -14.61
N ALA A 216 -1.55 -2.06 -14.67
CA ALA A 216 -2.01 -2.78 -13.49
C ALA A 216 -0.90 -3.66 -12.89
N ARG A 217 -0.10 -4.30 -13.74
CA ARG A 217 1.07 -5.09 -13.35
C ARG A 217 2.13 -4.24 -12.64
N GLU A 218 2.41 -3.04 -13.15
CA GLU A 218 3.37 -2.14 -12.53
C GLU A 218 2.89 -1.62 -11.18
N ARG A 219 1.59 -1.31 -11.02
CA ARG A 219 1.02 -0.94 -9.71
C ARG A 219 1.23 -2.05 -8.67
N VAL A 220 0.98 -3.31 -9.02
CA VAL A 220 1.25 -4.45 -8.13
C VAL A 220 2.75 -4.56 -7.82
N ARG A 221 3.63 -4.35 -8.81
CA ARG A 221 5.08 -4.41 -8.61
C ARG A 221 5.56 -3.36 -7.61
N LEU A 222 5.08 -2.12 -7.75
CA LEU A 222 5.38 -1.02 -6.85
C LEU A 222 4.80 -1.27 -5.46
N ALA A 223 3.55 -1.73 -5.36
CA ALA A 223 2.91 -2.05 -4.08
C ALA A 223 3.64 -3.17 -3.33
N ILE A 224 4.11 -4.21 -4.03
CA ILE A 224 4.95 -5.28 -3.44
C ILE A 224 6.29 -4.70 -2.96
N ALA A 225 6.95 -3.87 -3.76
CA ALA A 225 8.24 -3.27 -3.40
C ALA A 225 8.13 -2.37 -2.16
N GLU A 226 7.06 -1.57 -2.10
CA GLU A 226 6.75 -0.70 -0.96
C GLU A 226 6.44 -1.53 0.28
N ALA A 227 5.53 -2.49 0.18
CA ALA A 227 5.17 -3.34 1.32
C ALA A 227 6.35 -4.20 1.82
N ARG A 228 7.26 -4.65 0.95
CA ARG A 228 8.51 -5.33 1.36
C ARG A 228 9.49 -4.38 2.05
N SER A 229 9.57 -3.12 1.61
CA SER A 229 10.44 -2.12 2.22
C SER A 229 9.91 -1.71 3.60
N ALA A 230 8.60 -1.49 3.72
CA ALA A 230 7.91 -1.31 5.00
C ALA A 230 8.11 -2.51 5.94
N ARG A 231 8.05 -3.75 5.42
CA ARG A 231 8.31 -4.97 6.21
C ARG A 231 9.75 -5.05 6.71
N ARG A 232 10.75 -4.72 5.87
CA ARG A 232 12.18 -4.71 6.28
C ARG A 232 12.44 -3.68 7.37
N ALA A 233 11.77 -2.53 7.32
CA ALA A 233 11.84 -1.51 8.35
C ALA A 233 11.05 -1.87 9.63
N ASN A 234 10.26 -2.94 9.64
CA ASN A 234 9.39 -3.28 10.76
C ASN A 234 10.05 -4.32 11.71
N PRO A 235 10.40 -3.94 12.95
CA PRO A 235 10.98 -4.86 13.93
C PRO A 235 9.99 -5.94 14.41
N ARG A 236 8.68 -5.69 14.27
CA ARG A 236 7.61 -6.65 14.60
C ARG A 236 7.21 -7.54 13.41
N ALA A 237 7.86 -7.39 12.25
CA ALA A 237 7.58 -8.19 11.05
C ALA A 237 7.52 -9.71 11.30
N PRO A 238 8.36 -10.34 12.17
CA PRO A 238 8.30 -11.79 12.37
C PRO A 238 6.96 -12.29 12.91
N ARG A 239 6.28 -11.50 13.74
CA ARG A 239 5.02 -11.92 14.40
C ARG A 239 3.81 -11.85 13.46
N THR A 240 3.79 -10.90 12.53
CA THR A 240 2.71 -10.72 11.54
C THR A 240 3.09 -11.28 10.15
N ALA A 241 4.22 -11.99 10.05
CA ALA A 241 4.79 -12.43 8.78
C ALA A 241 3.92 -13.43 8.02
N HIS A 242 3.09 -14.22 8.69
CA HIS A 242 2.23 -15.23 8.05
C HIS A 242 1.07 -14.53 7.33
N ILE A 243 0.31 -13.70 8.03
CA ILE A 243 -0.85 -12.92 7.51
C ILE A 243 -0.54 -12.17 6.20
N HIS A 244 0.68 -11.65 6.04
CA HIS A 244 1.05 -10.90 4.84
C HIS A 244 1.62 -11.76 3.71
N ARG A 245 2.18 -12.94 4.01
CA ARG A 245 2.86 -13.80 3.03
C ARG A 245 1.91 -14.24 1.92
N ALA A 246 0.70 -14.65 2.27
CA ALA A 246 -0.34 -15.02 1.32
C ALA A 246 -0.62 -13.96 0.25
N LEU A 247 -0.80 -12.70 0.67
CA LEU A 247 -1.12 -11.61 -0.25
C LEU A 247 0.06 -11.28 -1.18
N PHE A 248 1.30 -11.37 -0.67
CA PHE A 248 2.49 -11.27 -1.50
C PHE A 248 2.57 -12.41 -2.52
N ASP A 249 2.35 -13.65 -2.08
CA ASP A 249 2.36 -14.83 -2.95
C ASP A 249 1.31 -14.71 -4.07
N LEU A 250 0.11 -14.20 -3.76
CA LEU A 250 -0.94 -13.94 -4.75
C LEU A 250 -0.52 -12.85 -5.75
N GLY A 251 0.00 -11.72 -5.28
CA GLY A 251 0.48 -10.64 -6.14
C GLY A 251 1.59 -11.09 -7.09
N GLU A 252 2.59 -11.83 -6.58
CA GLU A 252 3.66 -12.42 -7.39
C GLU A 252 3.14 -13.44 -8.41
N THR A 253 2.16 -14.26 -8.01
CA THR A 253 1.55 -15.25 -8.88
C THR A 253 0.80 -14.58 -10.03
N LEU A 254 0.01 -13.54 -9.75
CA LEU A 254 -0.69 -12.77 -10.79
C LEU A 254 0.28 -12.05 -11.73
N GLN A 255 1.43 -11.58 -11.24
CA GLN A 255 2.47 -11.05 -12.12
C GLN A 255 3.00 -12.11 -13.09
N ARG A 256 3.29 -13.32 -12.61
CA ARG A 256 3.72 -14.43 -13.50
C ARG A 256 2.62 -14.82 -14.48
N CYS A 257 1.37 -14.90 -14.01
CA CYS A 257 0.23 -15.20 -14.87
C CYS A 257 0.04 -14.12 -15.94
N SER A 258 0.27 -12.84 -15.62
CA SER A 258 0.11 -11.76 -16.60
C SER A 258 1.02 -11.91 -17.82
N THR A 259 2.28 -12.28 -17.61
CA THR A 259 3.22 -12.52 -18.71
C THR A 259 2.79 -13.74 -19.53
N ALA A 260 2.27 -14.79 -18.89
CA ALA A 260 1.74 -15.96 -19.59
C ALA A 260 0.49 -15.62 -20.42
N VAL A 261 -0.44 -14.83 -19.87
CA VAL A 261 -1.66 -14.37 -20.58
C VAL A 261 -1.29 -13.49 -21.77
N GLU A 262 -0.40 -12.51 -21.61
CA GLU A 262 0.09 -11.68 -22.71
C GLU A 262 0.75 -12.54 -23.79
N SER A 263 1.59 -13.50 -23.41
CA SER A 263 2.24 -14.42 -24.36
C SER A 263 1.23 -15.28 -25.11
N MET A 264 0.23 -15.83 -24.42
CA MET A 264 -0.84 -16.62 -25.04
C MET A 264 -1.65 -15.78 -26.02
N ALA A 265 -2.01 -14.54 -25.64
CA ALA A 265 -2.76 -13.64 -26.51
C ALA A 265 -1.98 -13.31 -27.78
N ILE A 266 -0.68 -13.00 -27.66
CA ILE A 266 0.21 -12.73 -28.80
C ILE A 266 0.28 -13.96 -29.72
N VAL A 267 0.56 -15.14 -29.18
CA VAL A 267 0.78 -16.34 -29.99
C VAL A 267 -0.50 -16.82 -30.68
N VAL A 268 -1.65 -16.70 -30.02
CA VAL A 268 -2.92 -17.20 -30.53
C VAL A 268 -3.60 -16.22 -31.50
N LEU A 269 -3.37 -14.92 -31.33
CA LEU A 269 -3.96 -13.88 -32.18
C LEU A 269 -2.97 -13.26 -33.18
N ASP A 270 -1.76 -13.81 -33.32
CA ASP A 270 -0.78 -13.35 -34.31
C ASP A 270 -1.38 -13.46 -35.73
N PRO A 271 -1.52 -12.35 -36.47
CA PRO A 271 -2.08 -12.37 -37.82
C PRO A 271 -1.23 -13.18 -38.81
N ASN A 272 0.06 -13.43 -38.50
CA ASN A 272 0.96 -14.21 -39.34
C ASN A 272 1.04 -15.69 -38.93
N ALA A 273 0.41 -16.09 -37.81
CA ALA A 273 0.45 -17.47 -37.35
C ALA A 273 -0.47 -18.37 -38.19
N THR A 274 -0.11 -19.65 -38.28
CA THR A 274 -0.98 -20.67 -38.89
C THR A 274 -2.35 -20.70 -38.20
N GLU A 275 -3.43 -20.68 -38.98
CA GLU A 275 -4.78 -20.71 -38.43
C GLU A 275 -5.02 -21.96 -37.59
N LEU A 276 -5.65 -21.79 -36.43
CA LEU A 276 -6.09 -22.91 -35.61
C LEU A 276 -7.29 -23.59 -36.29
N PRO A 277 -7.28 -24.92 -36.44
CA PRO A 277 -8.46 -25.69 -36.80
C PRO A 277 -9.62 -25.36 -35.86
N ASP A 278 -10.85 -25.43 -36.37
CA ASP A 278 -12.05 -25.04 -35.63
C ASP A 278 -12.18 -25.70 -34.24
N ASP A 279 -11.79 -26.97 -34.12
CA ASP A 279 -11.83 -27.68 -32.84
C ASP A 279 -10.82 -27.12 -31.83
N LEU A 280 -9.55 -26.93 -32.25
CA LEU A 280 -8.51 -26.33 -31.41
C LEU A 280 -8.81 -24.86 -31.09
N ARG A 281 -9.36 -24.11 -32.03
CA ARG A 281 -9.79 -22.72 -31.84
C ARG A 281 -10.85 -22.62 -30.74
N ARG A 282 -11.91 -23.44 -30.83
CA ARG A 282 -12.98 -23.48 -29.81
C ARG A 282 -12.45 -23.88 -28.44
N ARG A 283 -11.67 -24.96 -28.35
CA ARG A 283 -11.06 -25.41 -27.07
C ARG A 283 -10.13 -24.36 -26.47
N THR A 284 -9.39 -23.62 -27.31
CA THR A 284 -8.55 -22.50 -26.85
C THR A 284 -9.41 -21.36 -26.32
N ALA A 285 -10.51 -21.02 -27.00
CA ALA A 285 -11.47 -20.02 -26.51
C ALA A 285 -12.08 -20.43 -25.17
N ASP A 286 -12.48 -21.70 -25.02
CA ASP A 286 -13.04 -22.26 -23.78
C ASP A 286 -12.04 -22.18 -22.62
N LEU A 287 -10.76 -22.48 -22.86
CA LEU A 287 -9.69 -22.32 -21.87
C LEU A 287 -9.55 -20.86 -21.43
N MET A 288 -9.49 -19.92 -22.37
CA MET A 288 -9.37 -18.49 -22.05
C MET A 288 -10.58 -18.00 -21.26
N ALA A 289 -11.79 -18.41 -21.64
CA ALA A 289 -13.02 -18.09 -20.94
C ALA A 289 -13.03 -18.65 -19.51
N ALA A 290 -12.63 -19.92 -19.33
CA ALA A 290 -12.60 -20.57 -18.02
C ALA A 290 -11.54 -19.97 -17.08
N LEU A 291 -10.38 -19.56 -17.61
CA LEU A 291 -9.39 -18.83 -16.82
C LEU A 291 -9.89 -17.42 -16.45
N ALA A 292 -10.64 -16.77 -17.33
CA ALA A 292 -11.23 -15.46 -17.04
C ALA A 292 -12.31 -15.54 -15.96
N THR A 293 -13.15 -16.58 -15.96
CA THR A 293 -14.15 -16.80 -14.90
C THR A 293 -13.46 -17.13 -13.58
N LEU A 294 -12.43 -17.98 -13.59
CA LEU A 294 -11.62 -18.26 -12.40
C LEU A 294 -10.99 -16.98 -11.81
N PHE A 295 -10.43 -16.13 -12.66
CA PHE A 295 -9.89 -14.85 -12.23
C PHE A 295 -10.96 -13.88 -11.77
N GLU A 296 -12.23 -13.99 -12.18
CA GLU A 296 -13.31 -13.12 -11.67
C GLU A 296 -13.97 -13.62 -10.38
N ALA A 297 -14.17 -14.93 -10.28
CA ALA A 297 -14.91 -15.61 -9.23
C ALA A 297 -14.29 -15.52 -7.83
N VAL A 298 -13.12 -14.90 -7.71
CA VAL A 298 -12.45 -14.67 -6.43
C VAL A 298 -13.28 -13.74 -5.55
N GLY A 299 -14.00 -14.34 -4.60
CA GLY A 299 -14.38 -13.75 -3.32
C GLY A 299 -13.25 -13.88 -2.30
N ASP A 300 -13.30 -13.10 -1.23
CA ASP A 300 -12.19 -12.91 -0.29
C ASP A 300 -11.73 -14.15 0.49
N GLU A 301 -12.39 -15.32 0.42
CA GLU A 301 -12.11 -16.39 1.40
C GLU A 301 -11.75 -17.81 0.91
N VAL A 302 -12.08 -18.33 -0.28
CA VAL A 302 -11.63 -19.68 -0.71
C VAL A 302 -11.61 -19.78 -2.24
N PRO A 303 -10.66 -20.51 -2.87
CA PRO A 303 -10.80 -20.90 -4.29
C PRO A 303 -12.14 -21.59 -4.52
N ASP A 304 -12.95 -21.04 -5.43
CA ASP A 304 -14.19 -21.68 -5.85
C ASP A 304 -13.86 -22.97 -6.59
N GLU A 305 -14.12 -24.11 -5.93
CA GLU A 305 -13.77 -25.44 -6.44
C GLU A 305 -14.43 -25.71 -7.80
N GLU A 306 -15.61 -25.14 -8.07
CA GLU A 306 -16.30 -25.33 -9.35
C GLU A 306 -15.57 -24.59 -10.48
N HIS A 307 -15.17 -23.34 -10.26
CA HIS A 307 -14.40 -22.58 -11.26
C HIS A 307 -13.02 -23.19 -11.51
N VAL A 308 -12.38 -23.73 -10.47
CA VAL A 308 -11.12 -24.48 -10.60
C VAL A 308 -11.32 -25.75 -11.42
N ALA A 309 -12.39 -26.50 -11.16
CA ALA A 309 -12.74 -27.70 -11.92
C ALA A 309 -13.11 -27.37 -13.38
N GLN A 310 -13.78 -26.25 -13.63
CA GLN A 310 -14.09 -25.77 -14.98
C GLN A 310 -12.81 -25.43 -15.76
N ALA A 311 -11.90 -24.64 -15.16
CA ALA A 311 -10.62 -24.30 -15.78
C ALA A 311 -9.76 -25.54 -16.05
N ARG A 312 -9.76 -26.51 -15.13
CA ARG A 312 -9.06 -27.79 -15.31
C ARG A 312 -9.64 -28.59 -16.49
N ARG A 313 -10.98 -28.73 -16.56
CA ARG A 313 -11.66 -29.39 -17.69
C ARG A 313 -11.31 -28.74 -19.03
N ALA A 314 -11.22 -27.41 -19.08
CA ALA A 314 -10.87 -26.70 -20.31
C ALA A 314 -9.39 -26.91 -20.71
N VAL A 315 -8.47 -26.96 -19.74
CA VAL A 315 -7.07 -27.35 -19.99
C VAL A 315 -6.99 -28.77 -20.53
N ASP A 316 -7.61 -29.74 -19.84
CA ASP A 316 -7.58 -31.15 -20.21
C ASP A 316 -8.19 -31.35 -21.61
N GLY A 317 -9.32 -30.69 -21.88
CA GLY A 317 -9.96 -30.69 -23.20
C GLY A 317 -9.05 -30.14 -24.30
N LEU A 318 -8.29 -29.07 -24.06
CA LEU A 318 -7.36 -28.54 -25.05
C LEU A 318 -6.17 -29.49 -25.28
N ILE A 319 -5.64 -30.13 -24.23
CA ILE A 319 -4.57 -31.13 -24.35
C ILE A 319 -5.03 -32.32 -25.19
N GLU A 320 -6.20 -32.88 -24.90
CA GLU A 320 -6.80 -33.98 -25.68
C GLU A 320 -7.04 -33.59 -27.14
N GLY A 321 -7.46 -32.34 -27.39
CA GLY A 321 -7.61 -31.80 -28.74
C GLY A 321 -6.28 -31.78 -29.50
N VAL A 322 -5.20 -31.31 -28.87
CA VAL A 322 -3.87 -31.26 -29.48
C VAL A 322 -3.32 -32.66 -29.79
N GLU A 323 -3.61 -33.65 -28.93
CA GLU A 323 -3.18 -35.03 -29.11
C GLU A 323 -3.95 -35.78 -30.20
N SER A 324 -5.27 -35.57 -30.27
CA SER A 324 -6.14 -36.23 -31.24
C SER A 324 -6.07 -35.61 -32.64
N GLU A 325 -5.70 -34.33 -32.72
CA GLU A 325 -5.58 -33.61 -33.99
C GLU A 325 -4.40 -34.14 -34.83
N SER A 326 -4.73 -34.97 -35.82
CA SER A 326 -3.75 -35.58 -36.74
C SER A 326 -3.72 -34.88 -38.11
N GLY A 327 -4.75 -34.10 -38.44
CA GLY A 327 -4.91 -33.44 -39.74
C GLY A 327 -4.31 -32.03 -39.79
N ALA A 328 -4.15 -31.38 -38.64
CA ALA A 328 -3.64 -30.01 -38.58
C ALA A 328 -2.11 -29.89 -38.78
N GLY A 329 -1.69 -28.76 -39.35
CA GLY A 329 -0.28 -28.40 -39.48
C GLY A 329 0.44 -28.42 -38.14
N ARG A 330 1.69 -28.93 -38.11
CA ARG A 330 2.51 -29.08 -36.89
C ARG A 330 2.56 -27.80 -36.04
N GLU A 331 2.55 -26.64 -36.69
CA GLU A 331 2.60 -25.31 -36.06
C GLU A 331 1.34 -25.00 -35.23
N SER A 332 0.14 -25.25 -35.76
CA SER A 332 -1.13 -25.01 -35.06
C SER A 332 -1.24 -25.80 -33.75
N ARG A 333 -0.72 -27.05 -33.75
CA ARG A 333 -0.63 -27.88 -32.54
C ARG A 333 0.32 -27.34 -31.50
N TYR A 334 1.45 -26.74 -31.92
CA TYR A 334 2.36 -26.08 -30.98
C TYR A 334 1.76 -24.83 -30.35
N VAL A 335 1.01 -24.03 -31.13
CA VAL A 335 0.29 -22.86 -30.63
C VAL A 335 -0.73 -23.26 -29.56
N ALA A 336 -1.61 -24.20 -29.88
CA ALA A 336 -2.62 -24.72 -28.95
C ALA A 336 -1.98 -25.40 -27.73
N GLY A 337 -0.92 -26.19 -27.93
CA GLY A 337 -0.18 -26.83 -26.84
C GLY A 337 0.52 -25.83 -25.91
N ALA A 338 1.09 -24.75 -26.46
CA ALA A 338 1.69 -23.69 -25.66
C ALA A 338 0.63 -22.95 -24.82
N ALA A 339 -0.55 -22.71 -25.38
CA ALA A 339 -1.69 -22.16 -24.65
C ALA A 339 -2.15 -23.10 -23.52
N ALA A 340 -2.28 -24.41 -23.79
CA ALA A 340 -2.66 -25.40 -22.79
C ALA A 340 -1.67 -25.45 -21.60
N VAL A 341 -0.36 -25.54 -21.89
CA VAL A 341 0.69 -25.59 -20.86
C VAL A 341 0.73 -24.30 -20.04
N SER A 342 0.59 -23.14 -20.70
CA SER A 342 0.57 -21.85 -20.02
C SER A 342 -0.68 -21.69 -19.15
N GLY A 343 -1.85 -22.12 -19.64
CA GLY A 343 -3.09 -22.16 -18.88
C GLY A 343 -3.02 -23.07 -17.66
N LEU A 344 -2.47 -24.28 -17.80
CA LEU A 344 -2.25 -25.21 -16.68
C LEU A 344 -1.36 -24.59 -15.61
N ARG A 345 -0.22 -23.98 -16.00
CA ARG A 345 0.70 -23.33 -15.07
C ARG A 345 0.04 -22.16 -14.34
N CYS A 346 -0.74 -21.35 -15.05
CA CYS A 346 -1.52 -20.26 -14.44
C CYS A 346 -2.52 -20.81 -13.41
N LEU A 347 -3.29 -21.84 -13.78
CA LEU A 347 -4.26 -22.50 -12.91
C LEU A 347 -3.61 -23.03 -11.62
N GLU A 348 -2.55 -23.82 -11.75
CA GLU A 348 -1.88 -24.43 -10.59
C GLU A 348 -1.25 -23.40 -9.66
N ALA A 349 -0.56 -22.40 -10.23
CA ALA A 349 0.05 -21.33 -9.46
C ALA A 349 -1.02 -20.52 -8.72
N PHE A 350 -2.10 -20.17 -9.42
CA PHE A 350 -3.20 -19.38 -8.87
C PHE A 350 -3.92 -20.10 -7.73
N VAL A 351 -4.30 -21.37 -7.93
CA VAL A 351 -4.96 -22.20 -6.89
C VAL A 351 -4.07 -22.36 -5.66
N THR A 352 -2.77 -22.57 -5.86
CA THR A 352 -1.81 -22.70 -4.76
C THR A 352 -1.72 -21.41 -3.95
N ALA A 353 -1.66 -20.26 -4.61
CA ALA A 353 -1.61 -18.95 -3.94
C ALA A 353 -2.92 -18.66 -3.18
N GLN A 354 -4.07 -18.97 -3.78
CA GLN A 354 -5.38 -18.77 -3.16
C GLN A 354 -5.59 -19.64 -1.91
N ARG A 355 -5.20 -20.92 -1.94
CA ARG A 355 -5.30 -21.81 -0.76
C ARG A 355 -4.49 -21.28 0.42
N ARG A 356 -3.27 -20.76 0.17
CA ARG A 356 -2.46 -20.12 1.21
C ARG A 356 -3.14 -18.87 1.75
N SER A 357 -3.78 -18.09 0.88
CA SER A 357 -4.52 -16.90 1.27
C SER A 357 -5.76 -17.18 2.09
N GLY A 358 -6.59 -18.16 1.70
CA GLY A 358 -7.76 -18.55 2.47
C GLY A 358 -7.39 -19.10 3.85
N ALA A 359 -6.34 -19.91 3.94
CA ALA A 359 -5.84 -20.43 5.21
C ALA A 359 -5.40 -19.31 6.17
N ASP A 360 -4.68 -18.29 5.68
CA ASP A 360 -4.27 -17.14 6.51
C ASP A 360 -5.45 -16.18 6.82
N ALA A 361 -6.44 -16.05 5.92
CA ALA A 361 -7.64 -15.24 6.15
C ALA A 361 -8.51 -15.83 7.26
N THR A 362 -8.67 -17.15 7.36
CA THR A 362 -9.41 -17.76 8.49
C THR A 362 -8.78 -17.52 9.87
N VAL A 363 -7.50 -17.14 9.92
CA VAL A 363 -6.78 -16.79 11.15
C VAL A 363 -6.97 -15.31 11.54
N VAL A 364 -7.46 -14.47 10.62
CA VAL A 364 -7.68 -13.03 10.83
C VAL A 364 -9.15 -12.72 10.57
N PRO A 365 -9.97 -12.36 11.56
CA PRO A 365 -11.38 -12.08 11.32
C PRO A 365 -11.50 -10.99 10.26
N GLY A 366 -12.08 -11.35 9.11
CA GLY A 366 -12.35 -10.42 8.03
C GLY A 366 -13.25 -9.28 8.50
N PRO A 367 -13.14 -8.08 7.91
CA PRO A 367 -14.11 -7.03 8.18
C PRO A 367 -15.52 -7.57 7.86
N PRO A 368 -16.53 -7.26 8.69
CA PRO A 368 -17.87 -7.77 8.46
C PRO A 368 -18.37 -7.34 7.07
N PRO A 369 -19.12 -8.19 6.37
CA PRO A 369 -19.65 -7.85 5.05
C PRO A 369 -20.46 -6.56 5.16
N LEU A 370 -20.20 -5.62 4.26
CA LEU A 370 -21.05 -4.43 4.10
C LEU A 370 -22.44 -4.94 3.71
N GLN A 371 -23.38 -4.86 4.65
CA GLN A 371 -24.77 -5.18 4.39
C GLN A 371 -25.35 -4.18 3.37
N PRO A 372 -26.22 -4.64 2.45
CA PRO A 372 -26.79 -3.83 1.38
C PRO A 372 -27.62 -2.64 1.88
#